data_AF-H1DFA7-F1
#
_entry.id   AF-H1DFA7-F1
#
_cell.length_a   1.000
_cell.length_b   1.000
_cell.length_c   1.000
_cell.angle_alpha   90.00
_cell.angle_beta   90.00
_cell.angle_gamma   90.00
#
_symmetry.space_group_name_H-M   'P 1'
#
loop_
_entity.id
_entity.type
_entity.pdbx_description
1 polymer ?
#
loop_
_entity_poly.entity_id
_entity_poly.type
_entity_poly.pdbx_seq_one_letter_code
_entity_poly.pdbx_strand_id
1 'polypeptide(L)'
;MKIGIITFHWATNYGAILQAMALQNILQAMGHNVEIINYKPKQYEPSLWKFIRYRQFLHLKSYLFNLKKERQMVEFRHKFLKCTQRYYSISELRGHCTNYELLISGSDQVMNPSFLQSGEKGGSTAYYLDFGNEATTRIAYAMSFGTTRYPEHLLPIASPLVKRFNALSVREITGVNIFSSMGRSDAVVVPDPTLLLKAEDYDKIMGLSPVRTNTTLVYMLHNRLSAIKDQLPLEGIRVIMSETIEEWVQAIRSSRYVITNSFHGMVFCLIYHIPFTIALQNTRNEGMNDRFFTLLSRLGLQDRIMNESQCDVYRTVINWEDVDMKFDTIRQEGIDYINKNIK
;
A
#
# COMPACT_ATOMS: atom_id res chain seq x y z
N MET A 1 19.63 14.50 -6.26
CA MET A 1 19.45 14.39 -4.80
C MET A 1 19.56 12.94 -4.35
N LYS A 2 20.04 12.72 -3.12
CA LYS A 2 19.96 11.47 -2.38
C LYS A 2 18.66 11.42 -1.57
N ILE A 3 17.77 10.50 -1.93
CA ILE A 3 16.42 10.37 -1.39
C ILE A 3 16.30 9.09 -0.58
N GLY A 4 15.81 9.20 0.65
CA GLY A 4 15.47 8.06 1.51
C GLY A 4 13.96 7.90 1.63
N ILE A 5 13.42 6.77 1.20
CA ILE A 5 11.99 6.45 1.34
C ILE A 5 11.82 5.52 2.53
N ILE A 6 11.02 5.89 3.51
CA ILE A 6 10.54 4.97 4.54
C ILE A 6 9.05 4.71 4.32
N THR A 7 8.69 3.45 4.16
CA THR A 7 7.31 3.02 3.97
C THR A 7 7.17 1.55 4.34
N PHE A 8 5.94 1.04 4.36
CA PHE A 8 5.65 -0.36 4.61
C PHE A 8 6.10 -1.19 3.40
N HIS A 9 7.30 -1.77 3.47
CA HIS A 9 7.87 -2.60 2.39
C HIS A 9 8.18 -4.03 2.86
N TRP A 10 8.34 -4.25 4.17
CA TRP A 10 8.79 -5.52 4.75
C TRP A 10 7.67 -6.51 5.09
N ALA A 11 6.41 -6.12 4.89
CA ALA A 11 5.27 -6.98 5.22
C ALA A 11 5.04 -8.06 4.18
N THR A 12 4.37 -9.13 4.61
CA THR A 12 3.93 -10.21 3.73
C THR A 12 2.66 -9.82 2.95
N ASN A 13 2.73 -8.69 2.23
CA ASN A 13 1.62 -8.09 1.49
C ASN A 13 2.08 -7.59 0.12
N TYR A 14 1.40 -8.01 -0.95
CA TYR A 14 1.74 -7.65 -2.34
C TYR A 14 1.74 -6.13 -2.55
N GLY A 15 0.68 -5.47 -2.10
CA GLY A 15 0.49 -4.03 -2.26
C GLY A 15 1.56 -3.19 -1.57
N ALA A 16 1.92 -3.55 -0.34
CA ALA A 16 2.97 -2.88 0.44
C ALA A 16 4.32 -2.83 -0.32
N ILE A 17 4.70 -3.94 -0.97
CA ILE A 17 5.94 -4.02 -1.74
C ILE A 17 5.81 -3.27 -3.07
N LEU A 18 4.66 -3.40 -3.75
CA LEU A 18 4.44 -2.79 -5.06
C LEU A 18 4.37 -1.26 -5.01
N GLN A 19 3.76 -0.67 -3.97
CA GLN A 19 3.73 0.79 -3.80
C GLN A 19 5.14 1.36 -3.54
N ALA A 20 5.96 0.65 -2.76
CA ALA A 20 7.34 1.05 -2.50
C ALA A 20 8.19 0.98 -3.79
N MET A 21 8.02 -0.10 -4.55
CA MET A 21 8.68 -0.29 -5.85
C MET A 21 8.27 0.80 -6.85
N ALA A 22 6.99 1.14 -6.91
CA ALA A 22 6.49 2.15 -7.85
C ALA A 22 7.09 3.52 -7.54
N LEU A 23 7.01 3.99 -6.29
CA LEU A 23 7.58 5.28 -5.89
C LEU A 23 9.09 5.34 -6.12
N GLN A 24 9.81 4.25 -5.81
CA GLN A 24 11.24 4.15 -6.08
C GLN A 24 11.55 4.33 -7.58
N ASN A 25 10.86 3.59 -8.45
CA ASN A 25 11.11 3.63 -9.90
C ASN A 25 10.83 5.01 -10.49
N ILE A 26 9.76 5.69 -10.06
CA ILE A 26 9.39 7.02 -10.55
C ILE A 26 10.50 8.03 -10.20
N LEU A 27 10.96 8.02 -8.96
CA LEU A 27 12.01 8.92 -8.50
C LEU A 27 13.37 8.60 -9.12
N GLN A 28 13.65 7.33 -9.39
CA GLN A 28 14.85 6.92 -10.14
C GLN A 28 14.78 7.36 -11.61
N ALA A 29 13.61 7.24 -12.24
CA ALA A 29 13.38 7.72 -13.61
C ALA A 29 13.53 9.25 -13.73
N MET A 30 13.24 9.99 -12.66
CA MET A 30 13.52 11.43 -12.54
C MET A 30 15.01 11.76 -12.29
N GLY A 31 15.90 10.76 -12.25
CA GLY A 31 17.35 10.95 -12.13
C GLY A 31 17.87 11.06 -10.70
N HIS A 32 17.07 10.70 -9.69
CA HIS A 32 17.50 10.77 -8.28
C HIS A 32 18.18 9.48 -7.80
N ASN A 33 19.05 9.60 -6.81
CA ASN A 33 19.63 8.44 -6.11
C ASN A 33 18.71 8.04 -4.95
N VAL A 34 17.90 7.01 -5.17
CA VAL A 34 16.83 6.62 -4.26
C VAL A 34 17.18 5.33 -3.52
N GLU A 35 16.91 5.29 -2.22
CA GLU A 35 17.02 4.09 -1.38
C GLU A 35 15.75 3.89 -0.55
N ILE A 36 15.29 2.64 -0.44
CA ILE A 36 14.28 2.25 0.55
C ILE A 36 14.99 2.06 1.90
N ILE A 37 14.65 2.87 2.88
CA ILE A 37 15.14 2.72 4.25
C ILE A 37 14.55 1.44 4.83
N ASN A 38 15.41 0.45 5.03
CA ASN A 38 15.06 -0.91 5.37
C ASN A 38 14.72 -1.07 6.86
N TYR A 39 13.80 -0.25 7.35
CA TYR A 39 13.35 -0.24 8.73
C TYR A 39 12.30 -1.30 8.99
N LYS A 40 12.56 -2.19 9.96
CA LYS A 40 11.60 -3.16 10.50
C LYS A 40 11.87 -3.36 11.98
N PRO A 41 10.95 -2.96 12.88
CA PRO A 41 11.16 -3.10 14.31
C PRO A 41 11.50 -4.53 14.73
N LYS A 42 12.45 -4.69 15.65
CA LYS A 42 12.94 -6.01 16.11
C LYS A 42 11.83 -6.96 16.59
N GLN A 43 10.75 -6.40 17.14
CA GLN A 43 9.58 -7.16 17.58
C GLN A 43 8.76 -7.80 16.46
N TYR A 44 9.01 -7.48 15.19
CA TYR A 44 8.38 -8.15 14.03
C TYR A 44 9.31 -9.19 13.38
N GLU A 45 10.54 -9.37 13.89
CA GLU A 45 11.40 -10.45 13.41
C GLU A 45 10.90 -11.82 13.91
N PRO A 46 10.89 -12.85 13.05
CA PRO A 46 10.60 -14.20 13.51
C PRO A 46 11.64 -14.64 14.55
N SER A 47 11.20 -15.38 15.57
CA SER A 47 12.12 -15.99 16.53
C SER A 47 11.56 -17.30 17.08
N LEU A 48 12.43 -18.22 17.48
CA LEU A 48 12.03 -19.50 18.07
C LEU A 48 11.16 -19.30 19.31
N TRP A 49 11.47 -18.29 20.13
CA TRP A 49 10.65 -17.94 21.28
C TRP A 49 9.22 -17.54 20.89
N LYS A 50 9.03 -16.77 19.81
CA LYS A 50 7.68 -16.43 19.32
C LYS A 50 6.95 -17.64 18.77
N PHE A 51 7.67 -18.52 18.05
CA PHE A 51 7.12 -19.77 17.54
C PHE A 51 6.54 -20.64 18.66
N ILE A 52 7.27 -20.78 19.77
CA ILE A 52 6.84 -21.53 20.95
C ILE A 52 5.74 -20.77 21.72
N ARG A 53 5.96 -19.48 22.04
CA ARG A 53 5.04 -18.65 22.84
C ARG A 53 3.65 -18.55 22.22
N TYR A 54 3.58 -18.31 20.92
CA TYR A 54 2.30 -18.19 20.19
C TYR A 54 1.79 -19.55 19.68
N ARG A 55 2.39 -20.65 20.14
CA ARG A 55 2.01 -22.03 19.81
C ARG A 55 1.84 -22.28 18.32
N GLN A 56 2.70 -21.66 17.50
CA GLN A 56 2.63 -21.76 16.04
C GLN A 56 2.82 -23.21 15.54
N PHE A 57 3.44 -24.07 16.35
CA PHE A 57 3.57 -25.51 16.10
C PHE A 57 2.22 -26.25 16.01
N LEU A 58 1.16 -25.75 16.67
CA LEU A 58 -0.19 -26.32 16.55
C LEU A 58 -0.83 -26.05 15.18
N HIS A 59 -0.32 -25.05 14.46
CA HIS A 59 -0.80 -24.64 13.14
C HIS A 59 0.30 -24.76 12.08
N LEU A 60 1.10 -25.84 12.16
CA LEU A 60 2.32 -26.00 11.36
C LEU A 60 2.09 -25.84 9.86
N LYS A 61 0.96 -26.33 9.32
CA LYS A 61 0.60 -26.14 7.90
C LYS A 61 0.49 -24.66 7.52
N SER A 62 -0.23 -23.86 8.31
CA SER A 62 -0.37 -22.41 8.08
C SER A 62 0.95 -21.68 8.29
N TYR A 63 1.73 -22.08 9.29
CA TYR A 63 3.06 -21.53 9.54
C TYR A 63 4.00 -21.75 8.35
N LEU A 64 4.12 -22.99 7.85
CA LEU A 64 4.95 -23.32 6.69
C LEU A 64 4.49 -22.60 5.42
N PHE A 65 3.17 -22.48 5.23
CA PHE A 65 2.58 -21.73 4.12
C PHE A 65 2.97 -20.25 4.16
N ASN A 66 2.90 -19.61 5.32
CA ASN A 66 3.30 -18.22 5.50
C ASN A 66 4.82 -18.03 5.30
N LEU A 67 5.64 -18.98 5.75
CA LEU A 67 7.09 -18.94 5.48
C LEU A 67 7.42 -19.03 3.99
N LYS A 68 6.72 -19.89 3.24
CA LYS A 68 6.88 -19.98 1.79
C LYS A 68 6.55 -18.64 1.12
N LYS A 69 5.40 -18.05 1.48
CA LYS A 69 4.97 -16.75 0.96
C LYS A 69 5.97 -15.63 1.30
N GLU A 70 6.46 -15.59 2.53
CA GLU A 70 7.45 -14.61 2.95
C GLU A 70 8.77 -14.77 2.18
N ARG A 71 9.23 -16.00 1.96
CA ARG A 71 10.43 -16.26 1.15
C ARG A 71 10.30 -15.70 -0.27
N GLN A 72 9.18 -15.96 -0.94
CA GLN A 72 8.92 -15.42 -2.29
C GLN A 72 8.94 -13.88 -2.29
N MET A 73 8.38 -13.24 -1.25
CA MET A 73 8.39 -11.79 -1.12
C MET A 73 9.78 -11.22 -0.79
N VAL A 74 10.61 -11.94 -0.04
CA VAL A 74 12.01 -11.57 0.20
C VAL A 74 12.80 -11.59 -1.12
N GLU A 75 12.62 -12.63 -1.94
CA GLU A 75 13.26 -12.72 -3.25
C GLU A 75 12.88 -11.54 -4.15
N PHE A 76 11.58 -11.19 -4.22
CA PHE A 76 11.13 -10.02 -4.96
C PHE A 76 11.74 -8.71 -4.43
N ARG A 77 11.76 -8.50 -3.11
CA ARG A 77 12.34 -7.30 -2.51
C ARG A 77 13.81 -7.14 -2.87
N HIS A 78 14.59 -8.22 -2.80
CA HIS A 78 16.01 -8.17 -3.16
C HIS A 78 16.23 -7.86 -4.65
N LYS A 79 15.33 -8.34 -5.51
CA LYS A 79 15.41 -8.12 -6.95
C LYS A 79 15.02 -6.70 -7.36
N PHE A 80 14.00 -6.11 -6.73
CA PHE A 80 13.36 -4.88 -7.22
C PHE A 80 13.48 -3.65 -6.30
N LEU A 81 13.82 -3.83 -5.02
CA LEU A 81 13.99 -2.72 -4.09
C LEU A 81 15.47 -2.47 -3.78
N LYS A 82 15.91 -1.23 -3.95
CA LYS A 82 17.23 -0.78 -3.50
C LYS A 82 17.15 -0.42 -2.02
N CYS A 83 17.20 -1.44 -1.17
CA CYS A 83 17.13 -1.28 0.27
C CYS A 83 18.48 -0.91 0.89
N THR A 84 18.45 -0.09 1.93
CA THR A 84 19.60 0.10 2.83
C THR A 84 19.89 -1.17 3.63
N GLN A 85 20.95 -1.13 4.45
CA GLN A 85 21.09 -2.06 5.57
C GLN A 85 19.84 -2.01 6.47
N ARG A 86 19.56 -3.13 7.15
CA ARG A 86 18.41 -3.29 8.03
C ARG A 86 18.56 -2.41 9.27
N TYR A 87 17.49 -1.69 9.63
CA TYR A 87 17.38 -0.94 10.88
C TYR A 87 16.21 -1.46 11.71
N TYR A 88 16.40 -1.54 13.03
CA TYR A 88 15.44 -2.15 13.95
C TYR A 88 14.82 -1.17 14.95
N SER A 89 15.30 0.07 15.00
CA SER A 89 14.77 1.10 15.90
C SER A 89 14.90 2.51 15.32
N ILE A 90 14.07 3.42 15.83
CA ILE A 90 14.19 4.86 15.54
C ILE A 90 15.56 5.42 15.97
N SER A 91 16.14 4.88 17.04
CA SER A 91 17.48 5.28 17.50
C SER A 91 18.55 4.96 16.46
N GLU A 92 18.48 3.80 15.82
CA GLU A 92 19.41 3.44 14.73
C GLU A 92 19.21 4.36 13.51
N LEU A 93 17.97 4.67 13.14
CA LEU A 93 17.68 5.59 12.04
C LEU A 93 18.27 6.98 12.30
N ARG A 94 18.13 7.52 13.51
CA ARG A 94 18.72 8.81 13.90
C ARG A 94 20.25 8.80 13.82
N GLY A 95 20.89 7.67 14.15
CA GLY A 95 22.34 7.54 14.11
C GLY A 95 22.93 7.34 12.71
N HIS A 96 22.18 6.76 11.77
CA HIS A 96 22.73 6.32 10.48
C HIS A 96 22.11 7.00 9.24
N CYS A 97 20.88 7.49 9.31
CA CYS A 97 20.16 8.05 8.16
C CYS A 97 20.24 9.59 8.12
N THR A 98 21.45 10.14 8.26
CA THR A 98 21.70 11.60 8.36
C THR A 98 22.10 12.26 7.04
N ASN A 99 22.40 11.48 6.01
CA ASN A 99 22.97 11.94 4.73
C ASN A 99 21.94 12.06 3.59
N TYR A 100 20.64 12.03 3.90
CA TYR A 100 19.58 12.23 2.93
C TYR A 100 19.25 13.73 2.80
N GLU A 101 19.23 14.22 1.56
CA GLU A 101 18.77 15.58 1.22
C GLU A 101 17.24 15.66 1.35
N LEU A 102 16.57 14.57 0.97
CA LEU A 102 15.13 14.41 1.07
C LEU A 102 14.76 13.06 1.71
N LEU A 103 13.88 13.12 2.70
CA LEU A 103 13.19 11.96 3.26
C LEU A 103 11.72 11.98 2.84
N ILE A 104 11.25 10.81 2.40
CA ILE A 104 9.86 10.60 2.03
C ILE A 104 9.25 9.55 2.94
N SER A 105 8.16 9.91 3.61
CA SER A 105 7.26 8.92 4.19
C SER A 105 6.26 8.52 3.10
N GLY A 106 6.40 7.29 2.60
CA GLY A 106 5.69 6.82 1.41
C GLY A 106 4.23 6.44 1.67
N SER A 107 3.62 5.76 0.71
CA SER A 107 2.22 5.33 0.79
C SER A 107 2.03 4.21 1.82
N ASP A 108 0.84 3.62 1.77
CA ASP A 108 0.34 2.62 2.71
C ASP A 108 0.05 3.19 4.11
N GLN A 109 -0.36 2.32 5.04
CA GLN A 109 -0.84 2.69 6.37
C GLN A 109 0.26 3.15 7.34
N VAL A 110 1.27 3.88 6.85
CA VAL A 110 2.45 4.32 7.61
C VAL A 110 2.11 5.26 8.76
N MET A 111 0.93 5.89 8.73
CA MET A 111 0.42 6.74 9.79
C MET A 111 -0.55 6.00 10.74
N ASN A 112 -0.66 4.67 10.65
CA ASN A 112 -1.52 3.90 11.54
C ASN A 112 -1.17 4.17 13.02
N PRO A 113 -2.16 4.50 13.87
CA PRO A 113 -1.95 4.80 15.29
C PRO A 113 -1.15 3.74 16.07
N SER A 114 -1.27 2.47 15.65
CA SER A 114 -0.54 1.35 16.27
C SER A 114 0.98 1.54 16.22
N PHE A 115 1.53 2.28 15.25
CA PHE A 115 2.97 2.55 15.22
C PHE A 115 3.42 3.44 16.37
N LEU A 116 2.69 4.53 16.68
CA LEU A 116 3.01 5.38 17.83
C LEU A 116 2.71 4.71 19.17
N GLN A 117 1.83 3.69 19.22
CA GLN A 117 1.50 2.98 20.45
C GLN A 117 2.45 1.82 20.73
N SER A 118 2.76 1.05 19.70
CA SER A 118 3.39 -0.27 19.84
C SER A 118 4.27 -0.65 18.65
N GLY A 119 4.62 0.27 17.75
CA GLY A 119 5.53 -0.02 16.63
C GLY A 119 6.93 -0.43 17.08
N GLU A 120 7.39 0.14 18.20
CA GLU A 120 8.58 -0.24 18.96
C GLU A 120 8.25 -0.26 20.46
N LYS A 121 9.22 -0.63 21.30
CA LYS A 121 9.09 -0.48 22.75
C LYS A 121 8.94 1.01 23.09
N GLY A 122 7.72 1.43 23.42
CA GLY A 122 7.37 2.83 23.68
C GLY A 122 6.81 3.60 22.48
N GLY A 123 6.51 2.91 21.37
CA GLY A 123 6.04 3.53 20.12
C GLY A 123 7.18 3.91 19.18
N SER A 124 6.87 4.02 17.89
CA SER A 124 7.83 4.40 16.85
C SER A 124 7.36 5.63 16.08
N THR A 125 8.24 6.63 16.02
CA THR A 125 8.08 7.85 15.24
C THR A 125 8.75 7.76 13.87
N ALA A 126 9.25 6.59 13.47
CA ALA A 126 10.03 6.42 12.23
C ALA A 126 9.27 6.85 10.98
N TYR A 127 8.01 6.44 10.82
CA TYR A 127 7.19 6.85 9.66
C TYR A 127 6.78 8.33 9.69
N TYR A 128 7.03 9.04 10.79
CA TYR A 128 6.86 10.49 10.90
C TYR A 128 8.16 11.23 10.56
N LEU A 129 9.17 10.54 10.03
CA LEU A 129 10.48 11.07 9.64
C LEU A 129 11.22 11.76 10.79
N ASP A 130 11.12 11.19 11.99
CA ASP A 130 11.76 11.68 13.21
C ASP A 130 13.26 11.33 13.30
N PHE A 131 13.93 11.50 12.17
CA PHE A 131 15.35 11.31 11.92
C PHE A 131 15.79 12.21 10.75
N GLY A 132 17.03 12.04 10.27
CA GLY A 132 17.66 12.99 9.35
C GLY A 132 18.19 14.22 10.10
N ASN A 133 18.90 15.09 9.37
CA ASN A 133 19.46 16.30 9.94
C ASN A 133 18.44 17.48 9.87
N GLU A 134 18.83 18.66 10.36
CA GLU A 134 17.95 19.84 10.35
C GLU A 134 17.67 20.37 8.93
N ALA A 135 18.64 20.25 8.03
CA ALA A 135 18.51 20.67 6.63
C ALA A 135 17.74 19.65 5.76
N THR A 136 17.48 18.44 6.26
CA THR A 136 16.77 17.40 5.52
C THR A 136 15.33 17.83 5.22
N THR A 137 14.96 17.86 3.95
CA THR A 137 13.57 18.07 3.52
C THR A 137 12.75 16.82 3.85
N ARG A 138 11.50 17.00 4.30
CA ARG A 138 10.59 15.93 4.72
C ARG A 138 9.28 16.03 3.97
N ILE A 139 8.93 15.02 3.20
CA ILE A 139 7.69 15.00 2.42
C ILE A 139 6.90 13.75 2.75
N ALA A 140 5.58 13.90 2.85
CA ALA A 140 4.66 12.78 2.83
C ALA A 140 4.16 12.56 1.40
N TYR A 141 4.21 11.33 0.93
CA TYR A 141 3.63 10.93 -0.34
C TYR A 141 2.53 9.89 -0.12
N ALA A 142 1.28 10.25 -0.42
CA ALA A 142 0.13 9.34 -0.42
C ALA A 142 -0.08 8.56 0.89
N MET A 143 0.29 9.13 2.04
CA MET A 143 0.20 8.42 3.32
C MET A 143 -1.24 8.02 3.66
N SER A 144 -1.37 6.90 4.36
CA SER A 144 -2.65 6.42 4.87
C SER A 144 -2.63 6.28 6.38
N PHE A 145 -3.72 6.72 7.01
CA PHE A 145 -3.91 6.56 8.44
C PHE A 145 -4.51 5.19 8.78
N GLY A 146 -5.19 4.56 7.81
CA GLY A 146 -5.90 3.31 8.04
C GLY A 146 -7.06 3.41 9.03
N THR A 147 -7.43 4.62 9.41
CA THR A 147 -8.54 4.98 10.29
C THR A 147 -9.13 6.30 9.81
N THR A 148 -10.43 6.50 10.04
CA THR A 148 -11.13 7.75 9.73
C THR A 148 -11.08 8.75 10.89
N ARG A 149 -10.71 8.30 12.09
CA ARG A 149 -10.49 9.15 13.27
C ARG A 149 -9.17 8.77 13.94
N TYR A 150 -8.32 9.76 14.17
CA TYR A 150 -7.07 9.58 14.88
C TYR A 150 -7.28 9.64 16.40
N PRO A 151 -6.67 8.75 17.20
CA PRO A 151 -6.87 8.75 18.65
C PRO A 151 -6.36 10.04 19.31
N GLU A 152 -7.20 10.66 20.13
CA GLU A 152 -6.92 11.96 20.75
C GLU A 152 -5.68 11.95 21.65
N HIS A 153 -5.46 10.86 22.38
CA HIS A 153 -4.29 10.71 23.27
C HIS A 153 -2.96 10.62 22.51
N LEU A 154 -2.98 10.38 21.20
CA LEU A 154 -1.77 10.37 20.35
C LEU A 154 -1.51 11.71 19.66
N LEU A 155 -2.49 12.62 19.60
CA LEU A 155 -2.33 13.94 18.97
C LEU A 155 -1.17 14.75 19.55
N PRO A 156 -0.91 14.76 20.88
CA PRO A 156 0.24 15.48 21.45
C PRO A 156 1.60 14.96 20.96
N ILE A 157 1.68 13.70 20.53
CA ILE A 157 2.90 13.07 20.00
C ILE A 157 2.97 13.29 18.49
N ALA A 158 1.87 13.06 17.77
CA ALA A 158 1.83 13.12 16.31
C ALA A 158 1.96 14.55 15.77
N SER A 159 1.28 15.52 16.37
CA SER A 159 1.16 16.89 15.82
C SER A 159 2.52 17.60 15.71
N PRO A 160 3.41 17.57 16.72
CA PRO A 160 4.75 18.16 16.58
C PRO A 160 5.58 17.52 15.46
N LEU A 161 5.44 16.23 15.22
CA LEU A 161 6.16 15.51 14.16
C LEU A 161 5.62 15.89 12.78
N VAL A 162 4.30 15.93 12.63
CA VAL A 162 3.63 16.33 11.38
C VAL A 162 3.97 17.76 10.98
N LYS A 163 4.12 18.67 11.95
CA LYS A 163 4.55 20.06 11.68
C LYS A 163 5.94 20.17 11.05
N ARG A 164 6.80 19.14 11.16
CA ARG A 164 8.15 19.12 10.55
C ARG A 164 8.15 18.77 9.06
N PHE A 165 7.04 18.30 8.50
CA PHE A 165 6.95 18.02 7.07
C PHE A 165 6.87 19.31 6.26
N ASN A 166 7.68 19.40 5.21
CA ASN A 166 7.63 20.49 4.24
C ASN A 166 6.40 20.40 3.34
N ALA A 167 5.96 19.19 3.01
CA ALA A 167 4.75 18.97 2.21
C ALA A 167 4.01 17.71 2.66
N LEU A 168 2.67 17.78 2.64
CA LEU A 168 1.79 16.74 3.12
C LEU A 168 0.84 16.26 2.03
N SER A 169 0.80 14.94 1.82
CA SER A 169 -0.22 14.31 0.99
C SER A 169 -0.69 12.98 1.55
N VAL A 170 -1.94 12.65 1.22
CA VAL A 170 -2.64 11.42 1.63
C VAL A 170 -3.31 10.78 0.42
N ARG A 171 -3.60 9.48 0.50
CA ARG A 171 -4.36 8.79 -0.57
C ARG A 171 -5.86 8.69 -0.33
N GLU A 172 -6.33 9.13 0.83
CA GLU A 172 -7.74 9.06 1.24
C GLU A 172 -8.19 10.39 1.87
N ILE A 173 -9.42 10.82 1.58
CA ILE A 173 -9.88 12.17 1.92
C ILE A 173 -9.96 12.42 3.44
N THR A 174 -10.26 11.39 4.23
CA THR A 174 -10.28 11.51 5.69
C THR A 174 -8.91 11.84 6.27
N GLY A 175 -7.83 11.46 5.59
CA GLY A 175 -6.47 11.83 5.97
C GLY A 175 -6.21 13.34 5.95
N VAL A 176 -6.87 14.09 5.07
CA VAL A 176 -6.77 15.56 5.03
C VAL A 176 -7.39 16.16 6.30
N ASN A 177 -8.55 15.65 6.71
CA ASN A 177 -9.22 16.09 7.94
C ASN A 177 -8.41 15.74 9.19
N ILE A 178 -7.76 14.58 9.20
CA ILE A 178 -6.86 14.18 10.28
C ILE A 178 -5.63 15.10 10.34
N PHE A 179 -5.05 15.49 9.22
CA PHE A 179 -3.95 16.46 9.24
C PHE A 179 -4.39 17.85 9.71
N SER A 180 -5.58 18.27 9.31
CA SER A 180 -6.17 19.52 9.80
C SER A 180 -6.28 19.54 11.33
N SER A 181 -6.71 18.43 11.95
CA SER A 181 -6.76 18.30 13.43
C SER A 181 -5.38 18.26 14.10
N MET A 182 -4.31 17.93 13.35
CA MET A 182 -2.91 18.02 13.78
C MET A 182 -2.28 19.41 13.52
N GLY A 183 -3.07 20.38 13.05
CA GLY A 183 -2.64 21.75 12.79
C GLY A 183 -2.00 21.96 11.41
N ARG A 184 -2.31 21.11 10.43
CA ARG A 184 -1.83 21.21 9.04
C ARG A 184 -2.98 21.06 8.05
N SER A 185 -3.53 22.19 7.60
CA SER A 185 -4.65 22.25 6.65
C SER A 185 -4.22 22.28 5.18
N ASP A 186 -2.92 22.22 4.91
CA ASP A 186 -2.30 22.27 3.57
C ASP A 186 -2.11 20.88 2.94
N ALA A 187 -2.57 19.82 3.59
CA ALA A 187 -2.49 18.46 3.07
C ALA A 187 -3.41 18.26 1.86
N VAL A 188 -2.90 17.58 0.82
CA VAL A 188 -3.64 17.30 -0.42
C VAL A 188 -3.86 15.80 -0.63
N VAL A 189 -4.91 15.45 -1.37
CA VAL A 189 -5.13 14.07 -1.82
C VAL A 189 -4.34 13.82 -3.10
N VAL A 190 -3.54 12.76 -3.12
CA VAL A 190 -2.78 12.30 -4.30
C VAL A 190 -2.97 10.78 -4.48
N PRO A 191 -2.80 10.22 -5.68
CA PRO A 191 -2.90 8.78 -5.86
C PRO A 191 -1.80 8.00 -5.12
N ASP A 192 -2.13 6.76 -4.75
CA ASP A 192 -1.13 5.74 -4.40
C ASP A 192 -0.08 5.63 -5.52
N PRO A 193 1.22 5.49 -5.20
CA PRO A 193 2.28 5.50 -6.22
C PRO A 193 2.14 4.36 -7.23
N THR A 194 1.41 3.29 -6.91
CA THR A 194 1.12 2.24 -7.90
C THR A 194 0.33 2.72 -9.11
N LEU A 195 -0.49 3.77 -8.96
CA LEU A 195 -1.27 4.36 -10.06
C LEU A 195 -0.42 5.27 -10.97
N LEU A 196 0.78 5.64 -10.53
CA LEU A 196 1.69 6.50 -11.28
C LEU A 196 2.42 5.80 -12.42
N LEU A 197 2.56 4.48 -12.33
CA LEU A 197 3.08 3.65 -13.41
C LEU A 197 1.95 3.19 -14.33
N LYS A 198 2.26 2.99 -15.61
CA LYS A 198 1.33 2.39 -16.58
C LYS A 198 1.46 0.87 -16.61
N ALA A 199 0.52 0.19 -17.26
CA ALA A 199 0.53 -1.26 -17.40
C ALA A 199 1.83 -1.76 -18.06
N GLU A 200 2.33 -1.04 -19.06
CA GLU A 200 3.54 -1.38 -19.80
C GLU A 200 4.79 -1.32 -18.90
N ASP A 201 4.82 -0.40 -17.93
CA ASP A 201 5.92 -0.30 -16.97
C ASP A 201 5.98 -1.55 -16.09
N TYR A 202 4.83 -1.98 -15.57
CA TYR A 202 4.74 -3.20 -14.76
C TYR A 202 5.11 -4.45 -15.56
N ASP A 203 4.62 -4.54 -16.80
CA ASP A 203 4.93 -5.64 -17.70
C ASP A 203 6.43 -5.75 -17.97
N LYS A 204 7.09 -4.61 -18.22
CA LYS A 204 8.53 -4.54 -18.44
C LYS A 204 9.33 -4.86 -17.18
N ILE A 205 8.95 -4.31 -16.03
CA ILE A 205 9.66 -4.53 -14.76
C ILE A 205 9.59 -6.01 -14.35
N MET A 206 8.41 -6.61 -14.44
CA MET A 206 8.18 -7.97 -13.94
C MET A 206 8.34 -9.06 -15.01
N GLY A 207 8.46 -8.70 -16.29
CA GLY A 207 8.58 -9.67 -17.39
C GLY A 207 7.29 -10.46 -17.60
N LEU A 208 6.14 -9.78 -17.61
CA LEU A 208 4.83 -10.42 -17.65
C LEU A 208 4.42 -10.79 -19.09
N SER A 209 3.68 -11.91 -19.25
CA SER A 209 3.26 -12.42 -20.57
C SER A 209 1.81 -12.05 -20.91
N PRO A 210 1.48 -11.63 -22.15
CA PRO A 210 0.16 -11.12 -22.53
C PRO A 210 -0.85 -12.27 -22.71
N VAL A 211 -1.17 -12.94 -21.61
CA VAL A 211 -2.06 -14.10 -21.57
C VAL A 211 -3.38 -13.67 -20.94
N ARG A 212 -4.50 -13.93 -21.62
CA ARG A 212 -5.86 -13.81 -21.07
C ARG A 212 -6.42 -15.19 -20.79
N THR A 213 -7.12 -15.32 -19.66
CA THR A 213 -7.80 -16.53 -19.21
C THR A 213 -9.28 -16.22 -19.03
N ASN A 214 -10.14 -17.19 -19.33
CA ASN A 214 -11.59 -17.06 -19.10
C ASN A 214 -11.94 -17.36 -17.63
N THR A 215 -11.23 -16.75 -16.68
CA THR A 215 -11.37 -17.04 -15.25
C THR A 215 -11.78 -15.80 -14.45
N THR A 216 -12.61 -16.00 -13.43
CA THR A 216 -12.84 -15.04 -12.36
C THR A 216 -11.83 -15.28 -11.25
N LEU A 217 -10.98 -14.28 -10.98
CA LEU A 217 -10.05 -14.31 -9.87
C LEU A 217 -10.77 -13.91 -8.58
N VAL A 218 -10.53 -14.64 -7.50
CA VAL A 218 -10.96 -14.27 -6.17
C VAL A 218 -9.75 -14.06 -5.28
N TYR A 219 -9.59 -12.83 -4.80
CA TYR A 219 -8.48 -12.44 -3.94
C TYR A 219 -8.99 -11.68 -2.71
N MET A 220 -9.15 -12.40 -1.60
CA MET A 220 -9.68 -11.85 -0.35
C MET A 220 -8.61 -11.86 0.75
N LEU A 221 -8.35 -10.70 1.31
CA LEU A 221 -7.52 -10.49 2.49
C LEU A 221 -8.23 -10.93 3.77
N HIS A 222 -7.46 -11.16 4.84
CA HIS A 222 -7.93 -11.46 6.19
C HIS A 222 -8.87 -12.68 6.29
N ASN A 223 -8.61 -13.72 5.49
CA ASN A 223 -9.39 -14.97 5.45
C ASN A 223 -10.90 -14.76 5.21
N ARG A 224 -11.27 -13.71 4.47
CA ARG A 224 -12.67 -13.38 4.16
C ARG A 224 -13.26 -14.15 2.97
N LEU A 225 -12.52 -15.09 2.38
CA LEU A 225 -13.00 -15.90 1.27
C LEU A 225 -14.28 -16.67 1.62
N SER A 226 -14.39 -17.16 2.86
CA SER A 226 -15.59 -17.89 3.31
C SER A 226 -16.84 -17.02 3.33
N ALA A 227 -16.71 -15.69 3.46
CA ALA A 227 -17.85 -14.79 3.52
C ALA A 227 -18.56 -14.60 2.16
N ILE A 228 -17.88 -14.92 1.06
CA ILE A 228 -18.39 -14.76 -0.30
C ILE A 228 -18.56 -16.10 -1.04
N LYS A 229 -18.23 -17.23 -0.38
CA LYS A 229 -18.09 -18.53 -1.05
C LYS A 229 -19.39 -18.99 -1.73
N ASP A 230 -20.53 -18.69 -1.13
CA ASP A 230 -21.85 -19.10 -1.62
C ASP A 230 -22.34 -18.21 -2.78
N GLN A 231 -21.72 -17.04 -2.95
CA GLN A 231 -22.00 -16.06 -4.01
C GLN A 231 -21.10 -16.26 -5.24
N LEU A 232 -20.09 -17.13 -5.15
CA LEU A 232 -19.13 -17.35 -6.22
C LEU A 232 -19.73 -18.23 -7.34
N PRO A 233 -19.39 -17.99 -8.62
CA PRO A 233 -19.81 -18.85 -9.72
C PRO A 233 -19.29 -20.29 -9.55
N LEU A 234 -20.00 -21.29 -10.07
CA LEU A 234 -19.63 -22.70 -9.87
C LEU A 234 -18.36 -23.12 -10.64
N GLU A 235 -18.04 -22.43 -11.74
CA GLU A 235 -16.91 -22.76 -12.62
C GLU A 235 -16.06 -21.54 -12.98
N GLY A 236 -14.82 -21.79 -13.43
CA GLY A 236 -13.92 -20.74 -13.90
C GLY A 236 -13.30 -19.88 -12.80
N ILE A 237 -13.23 -20.37 -11.56
CA ILE A 237 -12.66 -19.61 -10.44
C ILE A 237 -11.18 -19.95 -10.24
N ARG A 238 -10.38 -18.90 -10.06
CA ARG A 238 -9.02 -18.98 -9.53
C ARG A 238 -8.95 -18.26 -8.18
N VAL A 239 -8.45 -18.92 -7.15
CA VAL A 239 -8.24 -18.31 -5.82
C VAL A 239 -6.75 -18.08 -5.59
N ILE A 240 -6.38 -16.86 -5.21
CA ILE A 240 -5.01 -16.51 -4.82
C ILE A 240 -4.73 -17.01 -3.41
N MET A 241 -3.59 -17.67 -3.22
CA MET A 241 -3.15 -18.24 -1.96
C MET A 241 -1.73 -17.78 -1.60
N SER A 242 -0.73 -18.21 -2.38
CA SER A 242 0.71 -18.00 -2.11
C SER A 242 1.53 -17.80 -3.39
N GLU A 243 0.92 -17.18 -4.39
CA GLU A 243 1.60 -16.71 -5.59
C GLU A 243 2.74 -15.75 -5.24
N THR A 244 3.79 -15.72 -6.07
CA THR A 244 4.77 -14.63 -6.06
C THR A 244 4.10 -13.29 -6.42
N ILE A 245 4.80 -12.17 -6.27
CA ILE A 245 4.25 -10.86 -6.69
C ILE A 245 3.99 -10.86 -8.20
N GLU A 246 4.92 -11.36 -9.00
CA GLU A 246 4.78 -11.43 -10.45
C GLU A 246 3.60 -12.32 -10.83
N GLU A 247 3.46 -13.49 -10.21
CA GLU A 247 2.32 -14.41 -10.44
C GLU A 247 0.98 -13.79 -10.00
N TRP A 248 0.98 -12.99 -8.93
CA TRP A 248 -0.21 -12.30 -8.44
C TRP A 248 -0.66 -11.21 -9.42
N VAL A 249 0.26 -10.40 -9.94
CA VAL A 249 -0.05 -9.40 -10.98
C VAL A 249 -0.47 -10.10 -12.27
N GLN A 250 0.22 -11.17 -12.67
CA GLN A 250 -0.16 -11.98 -13.83
C GLN A 250 -1.55 -12.59 -13.68
N ALA A 251 -1.94 -13.04 -12.49
CA ALA A 251 -3.26 -13.58 -12.24
C ALA A 251 -4.36 -12.53 -12.42
N ILE A 252 -4.14 -11.31 -11.92
CA ILE A 252 -5.09 -10.20 -12.10
C ILE A 252 -5.22 -9.87 -13.59
N ARG A 253 -4.10 -9.56 -14.26
CA ARG A 253 -4.11 -9.08 -15.65
C ARG A 253 -4.65 -10.09 -16.65
N SER A 254 -4.51 -11.38 -16.35
CA SER A 254 -5.01 -12.45 -17.22
C SER A 254 -6.50 -12.69 -17.03
N SER A 255 -7.07 -12.33 -15.89
CA SER A 255 -8.45 -12.71 -15.56
C SER A 255 -9.49 -11.95 -16.39
N ARG A 256 -10.64 -12.59 -16.57
CA ARG A 256 -11.83 -11.95 -17.14
C ARG A 256 -12.49 -11.01 -16.13
N TYR A 257 -12.42 -11.35 -14.86
CA TYR A 257 -13.05 -10.61 -13.77
C TYR A 257 -12.30 -10.83 -12.46
N VAL A 258 -12.39 -9.88 -11.52
CA VAL A 258 -11.79 -9.98 -10.19
C VAL A 258 -12.79 -9.66 -9.08
N ILE A 259 -12.92 -10.52 -8.08
CA ILE A 259 -13.56 -10.19 -6.80
C ILE A 259 -12.47 -10.03 -5.74
N THR A 260 -12.45 -8.87 -5.07
CA THR A 260 -11.43 -8.60 -4.06
C THR A 260 -11.93 -7.66 -2.96
N ASN A 261 -11.27 -7.69 -1.80
CA ASN A 261 -11.37 -6.65 -0.77
C ASN A 261 -10.01 -5.93 -0.57
N SER A 262 -9.09 -6.11 -1.52
CA SER A 262 -7.77 -5.51 -1.51
C SER A 262 -7.76 -4.22 -2.32
N PHE A 263 -7.29 -3.13 -1.69
CA PHE A 263 -7.10 -1.86 -2.38
C PHE A 263 -6.14 -1.99 -3.55
N HIS A 264 -5.00 -2.66 -3.36
CA HIS A 264 -4.07 -2.87 -4.46
C HIS A 264 -4.60 -3.88 -5.48
N GLY A 265 -5.44 -4.84 -5.06
CA GLY A 265 -6.17 -5.69 -6.01
C GLY A 265 -7.02 -4.86 -6.98
N MET A 266 -7.80 -3.92 -6.45
CA MET A 266 -8.57 -2.95 -7.23
C MET A 266 -7.67 -2.09 -8.14
N VAL A 267 -6.60 -1.51 -7.59
CA VAL A 267 -5.68 -0.66 -8.36
C VAL A 267 -5.13 -1.41 -9.57
N PHE A 268 -4.69 -2.66 -9.40
CA PHE A 268 -4.20 -3.47 -10.51
C PHE A 268 -5.31 -3.89 -11.48
N CYS A 269 -6.57 -3.98 -11.06
CA CYS A 269 -7.69 -4.13 -11.97
C CYS A 269 -7.89 -2.88 -12.84
N LEU A 270 -7.78 -1.69 -12.26
CA LEU A 270 -7.85 -0.42 -12.99
C LEU A 270 -6.72 -0.29 -14.01
N ILE A 271 -5.48 -0.58 -13.59
CA ILE A 271 -4.29 -0.50 -14.46
C ILE A 271 -4.40 -1.42 -15.68
N TYR A 272 -4.91 -2.65 -15.51
CA TYR A 272 -4.98 -3.67 -16.57
C TYR A 272 -6.34 -3.79 -17.25
N HIS A 273 -7.26 -2.85 -16.99
CA HIS A 273 -8.63 -2.85 -17.50
C HIS A 273 -9.37 -4.17 -17.25
N ILE A 274 -9.29 -4.67 -16.01
CA ILE A 274 -9.98 -5.88 -15.57
C ILE A 274 -11.26 -5.46 -14.85
N PRO A 275 -12.46 -5.88 -15.28
CA PRO A 275 -13.67 -5.65 -14.52
C PRO A 275 -13.61 -6.29 -13.13
N PHE A 276 -14.16 -5.62 -12.13
CA PHE A 276 -14.01 -6.05 -10.73
C PHE A 276 -15.20 -5.70 -9.83
N THR A 277 -15.31 -6.44 -8.72
CA THR A 277 -16.17 -6.14 -7.56
C THR A 277 -15.32 -6.02 -6.30
N ILE A 278 -15.58 -4.96 -5.52
CA ILE A 278 -15.02 -4.75 -4.20
C ILE A 278 -15.99 -5.28 -3.14
N ALA A 279 -15.69 -6.46 -2.59
CA ALA A 279 -16.53 -7.12 -1.60
C ALA A 279 -16.10 -6.72 -0.18
N LEU A 280 -16.90 -5.90 0.51
CA LEU A 280 -16.61 -5.40 1.86
C LEU A 280 -17.59 -5.95 2.89
N GLN A 281 -17.13 -6.15 4.12
CA GLN A 281 -17.99 -6.55 5.24
C GLN A 281 -19.13 -5.55 5.49
N ASN A 282 -18.82 -4.25 5.38
CA ASN A 282 -19.79 -3.18 5.38
C ASN A 282 -19.46 -2.22 4.22
N THR A 283 -20.49 -1.66 3.61
CA THR A 283 -20.37 -0.68 2.52
C THR A 283 -20.33 0.75 3.06
N ARG A 284 -19.95 0.92 4.33
CA ARG A 284 -19.80 2.25 4.94
C ARG A 284 -18.36 2.72 4.74
N ASN A 285 -18.21 4.04 4.63
CA ASN A 285 -16.90 4.67 4.62
C ASN A 285 -16.32 4.73 6.03
N GLU A 286 -15.85 3.58 6.52
CA GLU A 286 -15.29 3.42 7.86
C GLU A 286 -13.91 2.74 7.79
N GLY A 287 -13.02 3.13 8.71
CA GLY A 287 -11.69 2.54 8.86
C GLY A 287 -10.88 2.54 7.55
N MET A 288 -10.54 1.33 7.09
CA MET A 288 -9.71 1.14 5.89
C MET A 288 -10.48 1.27 4.58
N ASN A 289 -11.80 1.48 4.61
CA ASN A 289 -12.61 1.51 3.40
C ASN A 289 -12.48 2.83 2.63
N ASP A 290 -12.06 3.92 3.28
CA ASP A 290 -12.03 5.27 2.70
C ASP A 290 -11.21 5.37 1.42
N ARG A 291 -10.12 4.62 1.32
CA ARG A 291 -9.30 4.53 0.11
C ARG A 291 -10.08 4.02 -1.13
N PHE A 292 -11.03 3.10 -0.93
CA PHE A 292 -11.89 2.64 -2.03
C PHE A 292 -12.85 3.74 -2.46
N PHE A 293 -13.53 4.36 -1.49
CA PHE A 293 -14.51 5.43 -1.76
C PHE A 293 -13.84 6.67 -2.37
N THR A 294 -12.69 7.08 -1.86
CA THR A 294 -11.91 8.22 -2.36
C THR A 294 -11.53 8.00 -3.83
N LEU A 295 -11.00 6.83 -4.20
CA LEU A 295 -10.59 6.59 -5.58
C LEU A 295 -11.79 6.35 -6.51
N LEU A 296 -12.72 5.46 -6.14
CA LEU A 296 -13.82 5.06 -7.01
C LEU A 296 -14.85 6.16 -7.21
N SER A 297 -15.04 7.09 -6.27
CA SER A 297 -15.90 8.27 -6.48
C SER A 297 -15.36 9.17 -7.58
N ARG A 298 -14.04 9.40 -7.60
CA ARG A 298 -13.37 10.20 -8.64
C ARG A 298 -13.42 9.55 -10.01
N LEU A 299 -13.52 8.22 -10.07
CA LEU A 299 -13.64 7.46 -11.31
C LEU A 299 -15.09 7.20 -11.74
N GLY A 300 -16.09 7.48 -10.89
CA GLY A 300 -17.49 7.13 -11.16
C GLY A 300 -17.79 5.63 -11.05
N LEU A 301 -17.00 4.89 -10.26
CA LEU A 301 -17.07 3.41 -10.12
C LEU A 301 -17.48 2.96 -8.71
N GLN A 302 -18.20 3.81 -7.95
CA GLN A 302 -18.66 3.44 -6.60
C GLN A 302 -19.66 2.28 -6.62
N ASP A 303 -20.33 2.08 -7.75
CA ASP A 303 -21.16 0.91 -8.05
C ASP A 303 -20.35 -0.40 -8.13
N ARG A 304 -19.05 -0.40 -7.88
CA ARG A 304 -18.25 -1.64 -7.72
C ARG A 304 -18.13 -2.09 -6.28
N ILE A 305 -18.52 -1.27 -5.31
CA ILE A 305 -18.50 -1.62 -3.89
C ILE A 305 -19.78 -2.39 -3.54
N MET A 306 -19.62 -3.60 -3.01
CA MET A 306 -20.71 -4.48 -2.60
C MET A 306 -20.50 -5.00 -1.19
N ASN A 307 -21.60 -5.37 -0.53
CA ASN A 307 -21.50 -6.16 0.69
C ASN A 307 -21.07 -7.59 0.32
N GLU A 308 -20.19 -8.19 1.11
CA GLU A 308 -19.79 -9.60 0.93
C GLU A 308 -21.00 -10.55 0.86
N SER A 309 -22.07 -10.30 1.62
CA SER A 309 -23.27 -11.14 1.60
C SER A 309 -24.10 -11.04 0.31
N GLN A 310 -23.88 -9.98 -0.47
CA GLN A 310 -24.63 -9.66 -1.69
C GLN A 310 -23.68 -9.50 -2.88
N CYS A 311 -22.49 -10.08 -2.83
CA CYS A 311 -21.49 -9.94 -3.88
C CYS A 311 -22.00 -10.58 -5.19
N ASP A 312 -21.93 -9.84 -6.29
CA ASP A 312 -22.30 -10.31 -7.63
C ASP A 312 -21.17 -9.97 -8.62
N VAL A 313 -20.95 -10.87 -9.57
CA VAL A 313 -19.97 -10.77 -10.66
C VAL A 313 -20.52 -9.90 -11.80
N TYR A 314 -21.84 -9.73 -11.91
CA TYR A 314 -22.50 -9.27 -13.14
C TYR A 314 -23.05 -7.84 -13.07
N ARG A 315 -22.16 -6.86 -12.87
CA ARG A 315 -22.50 -5.44 -13.02
C ARG A 315 -22.16 -4.89 -14.40
N THR A 316 -22.82 -3.78 -14.71
CA THR A 316 -22.60 -2.84 -15.83
C THR A 316 -21.20 -2.90 -16.44
N VAL A 317 -21.12 -2.82 -17.77
CA VAL A 317 -19.84 -2.69 -18.48
C VAL A 317 -19.14 -1.41 -18.00
N ILE A 318 -17.85 -1.51 -17.71
CA ILE A 318 -17.03 -0.33 -17.37
C ILE A 318 -16.73 0.42 -18.67
N ASN A 319 -17.05 1.70 -18.72
CA ASN A 319 -16.58 2.58 -19.78
C ASN A 319 -15.11 2.94 -19.51
N TRP A 320 -14.19 2.13 -20.05
CA TRP A 320 -12.76 2.33 -19.83
C TRP A 320 -12.23 3.65 -20.41
N GLU A 321 -12.83 4.18 -21.48
CA GLU A 321 -12.41 5.47 -22.04
C GLU A 321 -12.66 6.63 -21.04
N ASP A 322 -13.84 6.66 -20.41
CA ASP A 322 -14.16 7.64 -19.36
C ASP A 322 -13.28 7.45 -18.11
N VAL A 323 -13.05 6.19 -17.73
CA VAL A 323 -12.17 5.86 -16.60
C VAL A 323 -10.75 6.32 -16.86
N ASP A 324 -10.19 6.06 -18.05
CA ASP A 324 -8.81 6.41 -18.41
C ASP A 324 -8.59 7.92 -18.42
N MET A 325 -9.54 8.72 -18.93
CA MET A 325 -9.45 10.19 -18.87
C MET A 325 -9.35 10.70 -17.42
N LYS A 326 -10.19 10.17 -16.52
CA LYS A 326 -10.17 10.53 -15.09
C LYS A 326 -8.92 9.99 -14.39
N PHE A 327 -8.51 8.79 -14.75
CA PHE A 327 -7.32 8.13 -14.21
C PHE A 327 -6.05 8.87 -14.60
N ASP A 328 -5.93 9.36 -15.83
CA ASP A 328 -4.80 10.18 -16.29
C ASP A 328 -4.71 11.50 -15.52
N THR A 329 -5.85 12.13 -15.25
CA THR A 329 -5.92 13.34 -14.40
C THR A 329 -5.42 13.05 -13.00
N ILE A 330 -5.93 11.98 -12.36
CA ILE A 330 -5.48 11.53 -11.04
C ILE A 330 -3.97 11.24 -11.04
N ARG A 331 -3.47 10.57 -12.08
CA ARG A 331 -2.05 10.25 -12.23
C ARG A 331 -1.21 11.52 -12.29
N GLN A 332 -1.63 12.50 -13.09
CA GLN A 332 -0.93 13.75 -13.26
C GLN A 332 -0.84 14.53 -11.94
N GLU A 333 -1.88 14.55 -11.11
CA GLU A 333 -1.83 15.19 -9.78
C GLU A 333 -0.70 14.64 -8.89
N GLY A 334 -0.48 13.32 -8.91
CA GLY A 334 0.61 12.71 -8.15
C GLY A 334 1.99 13.05 -8.70
N ILE A 335 2.14 13.07 -10.04
CA ILE A 335 3.39 13.50 -10.70
C ILE A 335 3.67 14.98 -10.42
N ASP A 336 2.66 15.84 -10.49
CA ASP A 336 2.78 17.27 -10.21
C ASP A 336 3.15 17.52 -8.74
N TYR A 337 2.57 16.76 -7.81
CA TYR A 337 2.95 16.83 -6.41
C TYR A 337 4.42 16.45 -6.19
N ILE A 338 4.90 15.38 -6.84
CA ILE A 338 6.31 14.97 -6.78
C ILE A 338 7.19 16.09 -7.35
N ASN A 339 6.94 16.53 -8.59
CA ASN A 339 7.73 17.57 -9.25
C ASN A 339 7.74 18.91 -8.50
N LYS A 340 6.65 19.27 -7.82
CA LYS A 340 6.55 20.49 -7.04
C LYS A 340 7.46 20.46 -5.81
N ASN A 341 7.57 19.31 -5.15
CA ASN A 341 8.17 19.22 -3.82
C ASN A 341 9.58 18.60 -3.82
N ILE A 342 10.05 17.99 -4.92
CA ILE A 342 11.40 17.39 -5.05
C ILE A 342 12.33 18.30 -5.88
N LYS A 343 12.27 19.61 -5.64
CA LYS A 343 13.12 20.59 -6.33
C LYS A 343 14.39 20.91 -5.55
#